data_AF-A0A0K8MEY1-F1
#
_entry.id   AF-A0A0K8MEY1-F1
#
_cell.length_a   1.000
_cell.length_b   1.000
_cell.length_c   1.000
_cell.angle_alpha   90.00
_cell.angle_beta   90.00
_cell.angle_gamma   90.00
#
_symmetry.space_group_name_H-M   'P 1'
#
loop_
_entity.id
_entity.type
_entity.pdbx_description
1 polymer ?
#
loop_
_entity_poly.entity_id
_entity_poly.type
_entity_poly.pdbx_seq_one_letter_code
_entity_poly.pdbx_strand_id
1 'polypeptide(L)' 'MLDGKSIDTSMQFGAITGVPMATRSGDFPVDAAFYLLKQCGYSVESLEADLEKHADCSGLL' A
#
# COMPACT_ATOMS: atom_id res chain seq x y z
N MET A 1 -10.27 13.44 14.10
CA MET A 1 -9.97 13.89 15.49
C MET A 1 -11.27 14.31 16.16
N LEU A 2 -11.48 13.91 17.41
CA LEU A 2 -12.61 14.34 18.23
C LEU A 2 -12.08 14.61 19.64
N ASP A 3 -12.38 15.79 20.18
CA ASP A 3 -11.94 16.23 21.52
C ASP A 3 -10.43 16.10 21.79
N GLY A 4 -9.61 16.43 20.80
CA GLY A 4 -8.15 16.35 20.89
C GLY A 4 -7.58 14.92 20.86
N LYS A 5 -8.44 13.91 20.68
CA LYS A 5 -8.03 12.51 20.55
C LYS A 5 -8.08 12.06 19.09
N SER A 6 -7.05 11.32 18.70
CA SER A 6 -7.05 10.60 17.44
C SER A 6 -7.93 9.36 17.58
N ILE A 7 -9.09 9.35 16.91
CA ILE A 7 -10.08 8.26 17.00
C ILE A 7 -9.97 7.34 15.78
N ASP A 8 -9.33 7.82 14.72
CA ASP A 8 -9.12 7.07 13.49
C ASP A 8 -7.79 7.51 12.87
N THR A 9 -7.07 6.56 12.27
CA THR A 9 -5.80 6.78 11.59
C THR A 9 -5.79 5.97 10.31
N SER A 10 -5.48 6.64 9.21
CA SER A 10 -5.35 5.99 7.91
C SER A 10 -4.16 5.03 7.83
N MET A 11 -3.19 5.14 8.74
CA MET A 11 -2.08 4.19 8.86
C MET A 11 -2.48 3.06 9.82
N GLN A 12 -2.75 1.87 9.26
CA GLN A 12 -3.03 0.63 9.99
C GLN A 12 -1.72 -0.14 10.26
N PHE A 13 -1.81 -1.45 10.55
CA PHE A 13 -0.70 -2.28 11.08
C PHE A 13 0.58 -2.32 10.22
N GLY A 14 0.50 -1.91 8.96
CA GLY A 14 1.65 -1.59 8.13
C GLY A 14 1.61 -0.13 7.71
N ALA A 15 2.75 0.55 7.76
CA ALA A 15 2.95 1.86 7.17
C ALA A 15 2.90 1.82 5.63
N ILE A 16 2.10 0.93 5.05
CA ILE A 16 1.79 0.82 3.63
C ILE A 16 0.37 1.35 3.39
N THR A 17 -0.55 1.09 4.32
CA THR A 17 -1.99 1.40 4.24
C THR A 17 -2.30 2.90 4.40
N GLY A 18 -3.38 3.34 3.78
CA GLY A 18 -3.85 4.73 3.79
C GLY A 18 -3.67 5.47 2.46
N VAL A 19 -3.33 6.76 2.53
CA VAL A 19 -3.21 7.62 1.34
C VAL A 19 -1.91 7.28 0.57
N PRO A 20 -1.93 7.24 -0.78
CA PRO A 20 -0.71 7.11 -1.58
C PRO A 20 0.29 8.22 -1.24
N MET A 21 1.56 7.86 -1.08
CA MET A 21 2.67 8.80 -0.83
C MET A 21 3.82 8.51 -1.79
N ALA A 22 4.86 9.35 -1.75
CA ALA A 22 5.92 9.38 -2.76
C ALA A 22 6.53 8.02 -3.15
N THR A 23 6.69 7.09 -2.19
CA THR A 23 7.29 5.78 -2.43
C THR A 23 6.39 4.60 -2.02
N ARG A 24 5.20 4.87 -1.48
CA ARG A 24 4.30 3.86 -0.90
C ARG A 24 2.90 3.99 -1.46
N SER A 25 2.34 2.85 -1.84
CA SER A 25 1.12 2.77 -2.66
C SER A 25 -0.16 3.23 -1.94
N GLY A 26 -0.21 3.13 -0.61
CA GLY A 26 -1.45 3.36 0.12
C GLY A 26 -2.33 2.10 0.12
N ASP A 27 -3.64 2.29 0.13
CA ASP A 27 -4.59 1.17 0.00
C ASP A 27 -4.45 0.45 -1.35
N PHE A 28 -4.07 -0.83 -1.29
CA PHE A 28 -3.89 -1.68 -2.45
C PHE A 28 -4.94 -2.80 -2.49
N PRO A 29 -5.63 -3.00 -3.62
CA PRO A 29 -6.66 -4.02 -3.74
C PRO A 29 -6.09 -5.43 -3.56
N VAL A 30 -6.66 -6.19 -2.62
CA VAL A 30 -6.20 -7.54 -2.24
C VAL A 30 -6.27 -8.51 -3.43
N ASP A 31 -7.26 -8.35 -4.29
CA ASP A 31 -7.44 -9.07 -5.54
C ASP A 31 -6.31 -8.82 -6.55
N ALA A 32 -5.82 -7.58 -6.66
CA ALA A 32 -4.66 -7.27 -7.50
C ALA A 32 -3.37 -7.88 -6.92
N ALA A 33 -3.22 -7.90 -5.59
CA ALA A 33 -2.09 -8.58 -4.94
C ALA A 33 -2.07 -10.07 -5.26
N PHE A 34 -3.22 -10.73 -5.15
CA PHE A 34 -3.34 -12.14 -5.52
C PHE A 34 -3.14 -12.39 -7.00
N TYR A 35 -3.56 -11.47 -7.88
CA TYR A 35 -3.30 -11.57 -9.31
C TYR A 35 -1.80 -11.51 -9.60
N LEU A 36 -1.06 -10.56 -9.01
CA LEU A 36 0.39 -10.45 -9.20
C LEU A 36 1.13 -11.70 -8.71
N LEU A 37 0.78 -12.20 -7.52
CA LEU A 37 1.39 -13.41 -6.95
C LEU A 37 1.07 -14.68 -7.77
N LYS A 38 -0.17 -14.85 -8.24
CA LYS A 38 -0.62 -16.10 -8.88
C LYS A 38 -0.43 -16.13 -10.39
N GLN A 39 -0.63 -15.00 -11.06
CA GLN A 39 -0.65 -14.90 -12.52
C GLN A 39 0.64 -14.27 -13.07
N CYS A 40 1.23 -13.31 -12.35
CA CYS A 40 2.47 -12.66 -12.77
C CYS A 40 3.73 -13.28 -12.16
N GLY A 41 3.60 -14.30 -11.31
CA GLY A 41 4.74 -15.01 -10.72
C GLY A 41 5.57 -14.16 -9.77
N TYR A 42 4.99 -13.08 -9.21
CA TYR A 42 5.67 -12.26 -8.21
C TYR A 42 5.97 -13.07 -6.94
N SER A 43 7.15 -12.87 -6.37
CA SER A 43 7.43 -13.34 -5.01
C SER A 43 6.80 -12.37 -3.99
N VAL A 44 6.54 -12.88 -2.79
CA VAL A 44 6.00 -12.06 -1.70
C VAL A 44 6.94 -10.91 -1.37
N GLU A 45 8.25 -11.15 -1.33
CA GLU A 45 9.26 -10.13 -1.02
C GLU A 45 9.37 -9.06 -2.11
N SER A 46 9.23 -9.43 -3.38
CA SER A 46 9.23 -8.46 -4.49
C SER A 46 7.97 -7.60 -4.48
N LEU A 47 6.81 -8.20 -4.16
CA LEU A 47 5.56 -7.44 -4.04
C LEU A 47 5.61 -6.45 -2.87
N GLU A 48 6.14 -6.87 -1.73
CA GLU A 48 6.32 -6.00 -0.55
C GLU A 48 7.28 -4.83 -0.86
N ALA A 49 8.41 -5.12 -1.51
CA ALA A 49 9.36 -4.09 -1.92
C ALA A 49 8.73 -3.07 -2.89
N ASP A 50 7.92 -3.53 -3.85
CA ASP A 50 7.25 -2.65 -4.80
C ASP A 50 6.18 -1.77 -4.13
N LEU A 51 5.39 -2.33 -3.22
CA LEU A 51 4.35 -1.59 -2.51
C LEU A 51 4.89 -0.56 -1.51
N GLU A 52 6.07 -0.79 -0.94
CA GLU A 52 6.71 0.08 0.07
C GLU A 52 7.73 1.08 -0.46
N LYS A 53 8.47 0.73 -1.53
CA LYS A 53 9.64 1.49 -2.00
C LYS A 53 9.55 1.98 -3.43
N HIS A 54 8.72 1.37 -4.28
CA HIS A 54 8.65 1.68 -5.71
C HIS A 54 7.25 2.07 -6.19
N ALA A 55 6.32 2.29 -5.27
CA ALA A 55 5.03 2.90 -5.60
C ALA A 55 5.24 4.41 -5.79
N ASP A 56 5.97 4.76 -6.85
CA ASP A 56 6.09 6.13 -7.30
C ASP A 56 4.71 6.63 -7.67
N CYS A 57 4.33 7.81 -7.15
CA CYS A 57 3.07 8.49 -7.44
C CYS A 57 2.82 8.73 -8.96
N SER A 58 3.80 8.42 -9.81
CA SER A 58 3.70 8.45 -11.27
C SER A 58 2.89 7.30 -11.87
N GLY A 59 2.61 6.22 -11.15
CA GLY A 59 1.76 5.11 -11.62
C GLY A 59 0.24 5.36 -11.51
N LEU A 60 -0.15 6.49 -10.91
CA LEU A 60 -1.54 6.86 -10.58
C LEU A 60 -2.07 8.04 -11.43
N LEU A 61 -1.33 8.45 -12.47
CA LEU A 61 -1.64 9.60 -13.35
C LEU A 61 -2.04 9.15 -14.76
#